data_AF-A0A842N2L0-F1
#
_entry.id   AF-A0A842N2L0-F1
#
_cell.length_a   1.000
_cell.length_b   1.000
_cell.length_c   1.000
_cell.angle_alpha   90.00
_cell.angle_beta   90.00
_cell.angle_gamma   90.00
#
_symmetry.space_group_name_H-M   'P 1'
#
loop_
_entity.id
_entity.type
_entity.pdbx_description
1 polymer ?
#
loop_
_entity_poly.entity_id
_entity_poly.type
_entity_poly.pdbx_seq_one_letter_code
_entity_poly.pdbx_strand_id
1 'polypeptide(L)'
;MTRQILFLMTAILVLGVSTTAFANAEEYIVNVNEDGFEVRGIEVAKGDTITFVNTHMKDYGRMQTLEPHAISDPFAVPYTEESYWIIDGSTPSRSYTMTETQTFYDRFFDVSPITVTVVEKQSNTGDGTMEAHVYGIPFDVKIMEGGKVVYHNNDPMFHHDLQHTGTVGTEKGGTFSMWAGSNGGTATANFPVENCSSCYPAGVYSWKDSVSGITGTITILADENTVNEPMRIQEDIVVVLKKSEPIIQSNSTETADSVLDKTKNFKTQIEAKI
;
A
#
# COMPACT_ATOMS: atom_id res chain seq x y z
N MET A 1 -25.70 -7.30 37.45
CA MET A 1 -24.58 -6.35 37.30
C MET A 1 -23.76 -6.75 36.10
N THR A 2 -23.98 -6.08 34.97
CA THR A 2 -23.33 -6.34 33.69
C THR A 2 -21.97 -5.64 33.69
N ARG A 3 -20.86 -6.39 33.70
CA ARG A 3 -19.52 -5.82 33.51
C ARG A 3 -19.21 -5.84 32.02
N GLN A 4 -19.13 -4.65 31.43
CA GLN A 4 -18.58 -4.42 30.10
C GLN A 4 -17.11 -4.87 30.11
N ILE A 5 -16.76 -5.81 29.21
CA ILE A 5 -15.39 -6.21 28.95
C ILE A 5 -14.90 -5.31 27.82
N LEU A 6 -13.97 -4.42 28.16
CA LEU A 6 -13.30 -3.49 27.27
C LEU A 6 -12.18 -4.26 26.56
N PHE A 7 -12.32 -4.50 25.25
CA PHE A 7 -11.24 -5.05 24.42
C PHE A 7 -10.19 -3.96 24.18
N LEU A 8 -9.02 -4.10 24.80
CA LEU A 8 -7.84 -3.26 24.53
C LEU A 8 -7.08 -3.88 23.35
N MET A 9 -7.26 -3.33 22.14
CA MET A 9 -6.38 -3.58 21.01
C MET A 9 -5.09 -2.77 21.21
N THR A 10 -3.98 -3.45 21.48
CA THR A 10 -2.67 -2.81 21.65
C THR A 10 -1.93 -2.89 20.32
N ALA A 11 -1.87 -1.78 19.58
CA ALA A 11 -1.06 -1.66 18.37
C ALA A 11 0.40 -1.38 18.76
N ILE A 12 1.33 -2.26 18.38
CA ILE A 12 2.76 -2.04 18.56
C ILE A 12 3.33 -1.44 17.27
N LEU A 13 3.90 -0.25 17.41
CA LEU A 13 4.64 0.48 16.38
C LEU A 13 6.07 -0.07 16.31
N VAL A 14 6.52 -0.55 15.14
CA VAL A 14 7.93 -0.91 14.90
C VAL A 14 8.54 0.09 13.93
N LEU A 15 9.56 0.80 14.41
CA LEU A 15 10.40 1.72 13.66
C LEU A 15 11.35 0.95 12.73
N GLY A 16 11.46 1.42 11.48
CA GLY A 16 12.18 0.73 10.41
C GLY A 16 13.70 0.82 10.44
N VAL A 17 14.33 -0.14 9.76
CA VAL A 17 15.63 -0.01 9.09
C VAL A 17 15.53 -0.79 7.77
N SER A 18 16.03 -0.19 6.69
CA SER A 18 15.79 -0.56 5.30
C SER A 18 16.86 -1.45 4.68
N THR A 19 16.43 -2.12 3.60
CA THR A 19 17.18 -2.73 2.48
C THR A 19 17.59 -4.20 2.60
N THR A 20 16.70 -5.07 2.14
CA THR A 20 16.87 -5.97 0.96
C THR A 20 15.48 -6.52 0.65
N ALA A 21 15.05 -6.46 -0.62
CA ALA A 21 13.74 -6.96 -1.04
C ALA A 21 13.72 -8.49 -1.01
N PHE A 22 13.61 -9.06 0.18
CA PHE A 22 12.87 -10.30 0.33
C PHE A 22 11.40 -9.89 0.19
N ALA A 23 10.64 -10.57 -0.67
CA ALA A 23 9.19 -10.53 -0.54
C ALA A 23 8.89 -10.80 0.93
N ASN A 24 8.33 -9.81 1.64
CA ASN A 24 8.17 -9.92 3.09
C ASN A 24 7.39 -11.20 3.38
N ALA A 25 8.05 -12.17 4.01
CA ALA A 25 7.39 -13.37 4.52
C ALA A 25 6.37 -12.89 5.55
N GLU A 26 5.10 -13.18 5.28
CA GLU A 26 4.01 -12.76 6.14
C GLU A 26 3.91 -13.72 7.34
N GLU A 27 3.50 -13.19 8.49
CA GLU A 27 3.29 -13.99 9.69
C GLU A 27 1.80 -14.12 9.98
N TYR A 28 1.32 -15.35 10.08
CA TYR A 28 -0.05 -15.69 10.40
C TYR A 28 -0.13 -16.28 11.80
N ILE A 29 -1.07 -15.80 12.61
CA ILE A 29 -1.31 -16.33 13.95
C ILE A 29 -2.55 -17.22 13.91
N VAL A 30 -2.44 -18.40 14.51
CA VAL A 30 -3.58 -19.29 14.75
C VAL A 30 -3.67 -19.57 16.24
N ASN A 31 -4.73 -19.10 16.88
CA ASN A 31 -4.98 -19.43 18.26
C ASN A 31 -5.46 -20.89 18.41
N VAL A 32 -4.94 -21.56 19.44
CA VAL A 32 -5.33 -22.91 19.86
C VAL A 32 -5.99 -22.80 21.22
N ASN A 33 -7.23 -23.26 21.34
CA ASN A 33 -8.05 -23.16 22.55
C ASN A 33 -8.71 -24.51 22.90
N GLU A 34 -9.64 -24.52 23.87
CA GLU A 34 -10.35 -25.74 24.30
C GLU A 34 -11.06 -26.47 23.15
N ASP A 35 -11.57 -25.74 22.16
CA ASP A 35 -12.27 -26.29 20.99
C ASP A 35 -11.30 -26.67 19.84
N GLY A 36 -9.98 -26.48 20.03
CA GLY A 36 -8.94 -26.77 19.05
C GLY A 36 -8.41 -25.51 18.33
N PHE A 37 -8.09 -25.64 17.03
CA PHE A 37 -7.62 -24.53 16.20
C PHE A 37 -8.78 -23.55 15.90
N GLU A 38 -8.54 -22.24 16.03
CA GLU A 38 -9.57 -21.22 15.81
C GLU A 38 -10.11 -21.16 14.37
N VAL A 39 -9.29 -21.60 13.41
CA VAL A 39 -9.63 -21.70 12.00
C VAL A 39 -9.38 -23.12 11.51
N ARG A 40 -10.19 -23.54 10.53
CA ARG A 40 -10.11 -24.88 9.92
C ARG A 40 -9.16 -24.94 8.72
N GLY A 41 -8.82 -23.79 8.15
CA GLY A 41 -7.85 -23.69 7.08
C GLY A 41 -7.41 -22.25 6.84
N ILE A 42 -6.21 -22.12 6.27
CA ILE A 42 -5.61 -20.84 5.92
C ILE A 42 -4.77 -21.02 4.65
N GLU A 43 -4.78 -20.02 3.78
CA GLU A 43 -3.93 -19.96 2.60
C GLU A 43 -2.77 -19.01 2.87
N VAL A 44 -1.55 -19.46 2.58
CA VAL A 44 -0.32 -18.70 2.82
C VAL A 44 0.61 -18.83 1.63
N ALA A 45 1.53 -17.89 1.44
CA ALA A 45 2.56 -18.04 0.43
C ALA A 45 3.70 -18.95 0.88
N LYS A 46 4.41 -19.52 -0.09
CA LYS A 46 5.68 -20.20 0.16
C LYS A 46 6.67 -19.23 0.81
N GLY A 47 7.20 -19.61 1.96
CA GLY A 47 8.12 -18.81 2.77
C GLY A 47 7.43 -18.02 3.88
N ASP A 48 6.11 -17.92 3.89
CA ASP A 48 5.36 -17.32 5.00
C ASP A 48 5.48 -18.20 6.27
N THR A 49 5.26 -17.59 7.42
CA THR A 49 5.36 -18.27 8.72
C THR A 49 3.98 -18.35 9.38
N ILE A 50 3.63 -19.53 9.88
CA ILE A 50 2.45 -19.72 10.73
C ILE A 50 2.88 -19.94 12.17
N THR A 51 2.28 -19.21 13.10
CA THR A 51 2.53 -19.29 14.53
C THR A 51 1.28 -19.78 15.25
N PHE A 52 1.34 -20.97 15.83
CA PHE A 52 0.30 -21.50 16.70
C PHE A 52 0.50 -20.93 18.11
N VAL A 53 -0.54 -20.32 18.67
CA VAL A 53 -0.49 -19.69 20.01
C VAL A 53 -1.48 -20.38 20.93
N ASN A 54 -1.01 -20.90 22.07
CA ASN A 54 -1.87 -21.49 23.07
C ASN A 54 -2.64 -20.40 23.83
N THR A 55 -3.97 -20.48 23.77
CA THR A 55 -4.91 -19.58 24.45
C THR A 55 -5.86 -20.32 25.39
N HIS A 56 -5.71 -21.64 25.53
CA HIS A 56 -6.56 -22.48 26.37
C HIS A 56 -6.22 -22.28 27.85
N MET A 57 -6.83 -21.28 28.47
CA MET A 57 -6.72 -21.07 29.91
C MET A 57 -7.69 -21.99 30.65
N LYS A 58 -7.18 -22.81 31.56
CA LYS A 58 -7.97 -23.71 32.40
C LYS A 58 -7.87 -23.34 33.86
N ASP A 59 -9.02 -23.25 34.52
CA ASP A 59 -9.12 -22.97 35.95
C ASP A 59 -9.13 -24.26 36.76
N TYR A 60 -8.08 -24.45 37.56
CA TYR A 60 -7.93 -25.57 38.49
C TYR A 60 -8.37 -25.19 39.92
N GLY A 61 -9.16 -24.12 40.06
CA GLY A 61 -9.76 -23.61 41.30
C GLY A 61 -8.80 -22.79 42.17
N ARG A 62 -7.53 -23.20 42.28
CA ARG A 62 -6.48 -22.43 43.01
C ARG A 62 -5.50 -21.72 42.10
N MET A 63 -5.53 -22.02 40.81
CA MET A 63 -4.66 -21.43 39.80
C MET A 63 -5.33 -21.52 38.43
N GLN A 64 -5.07 -20.53 37.59
CA GLN A 64 -5.36 -20.58 36.16
C GLN A 64 -4.04 -20.74 35.42
N THR A 65 -3.98 -21.71 34.51
CA THR A 65 -2.78 -21.95 33.70
C THR A 65 -3.18 -22.37 32.30
N LEU A 66 -2.25 -22.27 31.36
CA LEU A 66 -2.45 -22.77 30.00
C LEU A 66 -2.51 -24.30 30.05
N GLU A 67 -3.59 -24.85 29.54
CA GLU A 67 -3.70 -26.28 29.31
C GLU A 67 -2.76 -26.64 28.15
N PRO A 68 -1.83 -27.59 28.33
CA PRO A 68 -0.87 -27.92 27.27
C PRO A 68 -1.57 -28.47 26.02
N HIS A 69 -1.14 -28.01 24.85
CA HIS A 69 -1.53 -28.58 23.55
C HIS A 69 -0.30 -29.17 22.86
N ALA A 70 -0.48 -30.24 22.07
CA ALA A 70 0.60 -30.90 21.35
C ALA A 70 0.37 -30.80 19.84
N ILE A 71 1.01 -29.82 19.19
CA ILE A 71 0.84 -29.58 17.77
C ILE A 71 1.77 -30.49 16.99
N SER A 72 1.24 -31.30 16.08
CA SER A 72 2.03 -32.19 15.23
C SER A 72 3.17 -31.43 14.53
N ASP A 73 4.36 -32.03 14.45
CA ASP A 73 5.53 -31.47 13.77
C ASP A 73 5.83 -32.26 12.48
N PRO A 74 5.23 -31.86 11.34
CA PRO A 74 5.46 -32.52 10.05
C PRO A 74 6.87 -32.30 9.50
N PHE A 75 7.64 -31.36 10.06
CA PHE A 75 9.00 -31.04 9.63
C PHE A 75 10.07 -31.74 10.47
N ALA A 76 9.67 -32.59 11.43
CA ALA A 76 10.58 -33.39 12.23
C ALA A 76 11.40 -34.34 11.34
N VAL A 77 12.68 -34.55 11.69
CA VAL A 77 13.57 -35.47 10.98
C VAL A 77 14.18 -36.47 11.97
N PRO A 78 13.81 -37.77 11.90
CA PRO A 78 12.77 -38.34 11.04
C PRO A 78 11.37 -37.96 11.49
N TYR A 79 10.43 -37.83 10.55
CA TYR A 79 9.02 -37.65 10.88
C TYR A 79 8.42 -38.98 11.35
N THR A 80 7.63 -38.91 12.43
CA THR A 80 6.76 -39.98 12.91
C THR A 80 5.40 -39.39 13.29
N GLU A 81 4.35 -40.22 13.39
CA GLU A 81 3.04 -39.72 13.85
C GLU A 81 3.09 -39.13 15.27
N GLU A 82 4.05 -39.55 16.09
CA GLU A 82 4.33 -39.05 17.44
C GLU A 82 5.20 -37.78 17.45
N SER A 83 5.56 -37.24 16.29
CA SER A 83 6.33 -35.99 16.22
C SER A 83 5.41 -34.80 16.48
N TYR A 84 5.66 -34.07 17.57
CA TYR A 84 4.90 -32.87 17.95
C TYR A 84 5.74 -31.89 18.78
N TRP A 85 5.26 -30.65 18.84
CA TRP A 85 5.69 -29.62 19.78
C TRP A 85 4.62 -29.35 20.81
N ILE A 86 5.02 -29.35 22.10
CA ILE A 86 4.13 -28.94 23.18
C ILE A 86 4.16 -27.42 23.28
N ILE A 87 2.98 -26.81 23.22
CA ILE A 87 2.79 -25.40 23.56
C ILE A 87 2.10 -25.30 24.93
N ASP A 88 2.78 -24.74 25.92
CA ASP A 88 2.36 -24.68 27.32
C ASP A 88 2.73 -23.35 27.99
N GLY A 89 2.56 -23.24 29.31
CA GLY A 89 2.89 -22.03 30.06
C GLY A 89 4.36 -21.58 30.00
N SER A 90 5.29 -22.47 29.63
CA SER A 90 6.71 -22.15 29.48
C SER A 90 7.07 -21.75 28.05
N THR A 91 6.41 -22.39 27.07
CA THR A 91 6.60 -22.13 25.63
C THR A 91 5.22 -22.04 24.98
N PRO A 92 4.55 -20.88 25.03
CA PRO A 92 3.13 -20.79 24.70
C PRO A 92 2.84 -20.76 23.19
N SER A 93 3.87 -20.85 22.34
CA SER A 93 3.68 -20.77 20.90
C SER A 93 4.73 -21.56 20.13
N ARG A 94 4.39 -21.92 18.89
CA ARG A 94 5.30 -22.59 17.95
C ARG A 94 5.08 -22.08 16.54
N SER A 95 6.17 -21.70 15.88
CA SER A 95 6.15 -21.20 14.50
C SER A 95 6.72 -22.21 13.50
N TYR A 96 6.17 -22.20 12.29
CA TYR A 96 6.59 -23.02 11.16
C TYR A 96 6.68 -22.17 9.89
N THR A 97 7.81 -22.23 9.20
CA THR A 97 7.95 -21.63 7.87
C THR A 97 7.38 -22.59 6.83
N MET A 98 6.38 -22.13 6.11
CA MET A 98 5.61 -22.94 5.18
C MET A 98 6.33 -23.04 3.85
N THR A 99 6.67 -24.26 3.45
CA THR A 99 7.32 -24.54 2.16
C THR A 99 6.44 -25.33 1.20
N GLU A 100 5.45 -26.04 1.75
CA GLU A 100 4.46 -26.85 1.06
C GLU A 100 3.17 -26.95 1.90
N THR A 101 2.06 -27.32 1.26
CA THR A 101 0.77 -27.50 1.93
C THR A 101 0.86 -28.60 2.99
N GLN A 102 0.34 -28.31 4.18
CA GLN A 102 0.46 -29.21 5.32
C GLN A 102 -0.76 -29.18 6.23
N THR A 103 -1.12 -30.34 6.77
CA THR A 103 -2.14 -30.46 7.80
C THR A 103 -1.48 -30.61 9.17
N PHE A 104 -1.96 -29.83 10.15
CA PHE A 104 -1.55 -29.91 11.54
C PHE A 104 -2.67 -30.48 12.42
N TYR A 105 -2.27 -31.30 13.37
CA TYR A 105 -3.16 -31.95 14.33
C TYR A 105 -2.81 -31.51 15.75
N ASP A 106 -3.82 -31.45 16.60
CA ASP A 106 -3.59 -31.55 18.03
C ASP A 106 -3.52 -33.03 18.41
N ARG A 107 -2.46 -33.42 19.11
CA ARG A 107 -2.23 -34.80 19.54
C ARG A 107 -2.77 -35.08 20.95
N PHE A 108 -3.07 -34.05 21.73
CA PHE A 108 -3.60 -34.20 23.09
C PHE A 108 -5.13 -34.15 23.14
N PHE A 109 -5.75 -33.44 22.20
CA PHE A 109 -7.20 -33.30 22.11
C PHE A 109 -7.75 -33.91 20.82
N ASP A 110 -8.91 -34.56 20.93
CA ASP A 110 -9.68 -35.05 19.77
C ASP A 110 -10.47 -33.88 19.16
N VAL A 111 -9.75 -33.01 18.43
CA VAL A 111 -10.29 -31.83 17.76
C VAL A 111 -10.02 -31.89 16.25
N SER A 112 -10.78 -31.11 15.49
CA SER A 112 -10.57 -31.05 14.03
C SER A 112 -9.19 -30.48 13.69
N PRO A 113 -8.45 -31.06 12.73
CA PRO A 113 -7.17 -30.52 12.29
C PRO A 113 -7.34 -29.22 11.48
N ILE A 114 -6.23 -28.50 11.31
CA ILE A 114 -6.12 -27.34 10.43
C ILE A 114 -5.28 -27.69 9.20
N THR A 115 -5.72 -27.26 8.02
CA THR A 115 -4.91 -27.35 6.79
C THR A 115 -4.36 -25.99 6.39
N VAL A 116 -3.05 -25.90 6.27
CA VAL A 116 -2.32 -24.72 5.78
C VAL A 116 -1.99 -24.97 4.32
N THR A 117 -2.68 -24.28 3.42
CA THR A 117 -2.48 -24.42 1.98
C THR A 117 -1.42 -23.44 1.53
N VAL A 118 -0.34 -23.94 0.93
CA VAL A 118 0.69 -23.09 0.33
C VAL A 118 0.30 -22.78 -1.11
N VAL A 119 0.08 -21.51 -1.39
CA VAL A 119 -0.15 -20.98 -2.73
C VAL A 119 1.11 -20.27 -3.24
N GLU A 120 1.34 -20.26 -4.55
CA GLU A 120 2.45 -19.49 -5.11
C GLU A 120 2.14 -17.98 -4.98
N LYS A 121 2.91 -17.25 -4.15
CA LYS A 121 2.87 -15.77 -4.18
C LYS A 121 3.37 -15.35 -5.54
N GLN A 122 2.48 -14.83 -6.36
CA GLN A 122 2.91 -14.32 -7.65
C GLN A 122 3.60 -12.98 -7.43
N SER A 123 4.91 -12.94 -7.66
CA SER A 123 5.73 -11.77 -7.37
C SER A 123 5.43 -10.65 -8.35
N ASN A 124 5.00 -9.50 -7.85
CA ASN A 124 4.98 -8.28 -8.63
C ASN A 124 6.42 -7.90 -9.01
N THR A 125 6.66 -7.46 -10.23
CA THR A 125 7.98 -7.01 -10.71
C THR A 125 7.88 -5.60 -11.28
N GLY A 126 8.95 -4.81 -11.21
CA GLY A 126 8.99 -3.45 -11.78
C GLY A 126 8.51 -2.31 -10.87
N ASP A 127 8.48 -2.52 -9.55
CA ASP A 127 8.16 -1.48 -8.57
C ASP A 127 9.18 -0.32 -8.63
N GLY A 128 8.72 0.88 -8.99
CA GLY A 128 9.53 2.08 -9.21
C GLY A 128 10.16 2.18 -10.62
N THR A 129 9.62 1.47 -11.61
CA THR A 129 10.10 1.49 -13.00
C THR A 129 9.05 2.01 -13.98
N MET A 130 9.35 2.08 -15.28
CA MET A 130 8.36 2.46 -16.31
C MET A 130 7.30 1.37 -16.56
N GLU A 131 7.53 0.13 -16.13
CA GLU A 131 6.63 -0.99 -16.39
C GLU A 131 6.59 -1.93 -15.19
N ALA A 132 5.43 -2.03 -14.55
CA ALA A 132 5.19 -2.97 -13.48
C ALA A 132 4.30 -4.13 -13.95
N HIS A 133 4.69 -5.37 -13.63
CA HIS A 133 3.86 -6.55 -13.82
C HIS A 133 3.32 -7.01 -12.48
N VAL A 134 2.00 -7.17 -12.39
CA VAL A 134 1.31 -7.66 -11.20
C VAL A 134 0.51 -8.90 -11.54
N TYR A 135 0.55 -9.91 -10.69
CA TYR A 135 0.05 -11.25 -11.03
C TYR A 135 -1.14 -11.69 -10.16
N GLY A 136 -1.52 -10.91 -9.17
CA GLY A 136 -2.69 -11.20 -8.34
C GLY A 136 -3.23 -9.93 -7.69
N ILE A 137 -4.37 -10.07 -7.01
CA ILE A 137 -4.96 -9.03 -6.16
C ILE A 137 -4.99 -9.51 -4.70
N PRO A 138 -4.88 -8.61 -3.70
CA PRO A 138 -4.58 -7.18 -3.84
C PRO A 138 -3.15 -6.93 -4.33
N PHE A 139 -2.89 -5.73 -4.87
CA PHE A 139 -1.54 -5.28 -5.16
C PHE A 139 -1.39 -3.79 -4.88
N ASP A 140 -0.19 -3.43 -4.42
CA ASP A 140 0.31 -2.07 -4.36
C ASP A 140 1.62 -2.02 -5.14
N VAL A 141 1.70 -1.14 -6.13
CA VAL A 141 2.90 -0.97 -6.97
C VAL A 141 3.24 0.49 -7.20
N LYS A 142 4.51 0.77 -7.44
CA LYS A 142 4.99 2.06 -7.91
C LYS A 142 5.44 1.95 -9.35
N ILE A 143 5.21 3.01 -10.11
CA ILE A 143 5.76 3.21 -11.44
C ILE A 143 6.26 4.65 -11.55
N MET A 144 7.14 4.93 -12.50
CA MET A 144 7.50 6.31 -12.83
C MET A 144 6.41 6.96 -13.71
N GLU A 145 6.34 8.29 -13.69
CA GLU A 145 5.51 9.08 -14.62
C GLU A 145 5.69 8.63 -16.07
N GLY A 146 4.58 8.50 -16.81
CA GLY A 146 4.57 7.95 -18.17
C GLY A 146 4.65 6.42 -18.23
N GLY A 147 4.70 5.74 -17.09
CA GLY A 147 4.77 4.28 -17.01
C GLY A 147 3.45 3.56 -17.31
N LYS A 148 3.49 2.24 -17.14
CA LYS A 148 2.31 1.36 -17.31
C LYS A 148 2.32 0.21 -16.30
N VAL A 149 1.14 -0.32 -16.01
CA VAL A 149 0.94 -1.51 -15.19
C VAL A 149 0.30 -2.60 -16.06
N VAL A 150 0.88 -3.79 -16.03
CA VAL A 150 0.37 -5.00 -16.69
C VAL A 150 -0.12 -5.95 -15.61
N TYR A 151 -1.43 -6.18 -15.56
CA TYR A 151 -2.06 -7.15 -14.67
C TYR A 151 -2.23 -8.49 -15.38
N HIS A 152 -1.85 -9.56 -14.69
CA HIS A 152 -2.04 -10.95 -15.10
C HIS A 152 -3.02 -11.59 -14.12
N ASN A 153 -4.15 -12.04 -14.62
CA ASN A 153 -5.16 -12.76 -13.85
C ASN A 153 -4.92 -14.27 -13.99
N ASN A 154 -4.31 -14.86 -12.96
CA ASN A 154 -4.11 -16.30 -12.89
C ASN A 154 -5.21 -17.05 -12.12
N ASP A 155 -6.29 -16.38 -11.71
CA ASP A 155 -7.46 -17.05 -11.14
C ASP A 155 -8.09 -17.97 -12.22
N PRO A 156 -8.22 -19.28 -11.96
CA PRO A 156 -8.73 -20.22 -12.94
C PRO A 156 -10.25 -20.14 -13.15
N MET A 157 -10.98 -19.47 -12.26
CA MET A 157 -12.45 -19.46 -12.23
C MET A 157 -13.03 -18.08 -12.48
N PHE A 158 -12.43 -17.02 -11.92
CA PHE A 158 -13.02 -15.70 -11.91
C PHE A 158 -12.24 -14.71 -12.78
N HIS A 159 -13.00 -13.85 -13.46
CA HIS A 159 -12.44 -12.66 -14.09
C HIS A 159 -12.33 -11.56 -13.03
N HIS A 160 -11.45 -10.60 -13.29
CA HIS A 160 -11.32 -9.42 -12.47
C HIS A 160 -11.55 -8.15 -13.30
N ASP A 161 -12.13 -7.15 -12.67
CA ASP A 161 -12.47 -5.86 -13.25
C ASP A 161 -12.03 -4.76 -12.28
N LEU A 162 -10.79 -4.31 -12.43
CA LEU A 162 -10.16 -3.34 -11.55
C LEU A 162 -10.59 -1.94 -12.00
N GLN A 163 -11.27 -1.22 -11.12
CA GLN A 163 -11.78 0.13 -11.41
C GLN A 163 -11.13 1.16 -10.50
N HIS A 164 -10.76 2.30 -11.08
CA HIS A 164 -10.27 3.46 -10.32
C HIS A 164 -11.34 3.98 -9.36
N THR A 165 -10.96 4.23 -8.11
CA THR A 165 -11.86 4.67 -7.03
C THR A 165 -11.47 6.00 -6.40
N GLY A 166 -10.23 6.45 -6.58
CA GLY A 166 -9.79 7.71 -6.01
C GLY A 166 -8.34 8.04 -6.32
N THR A 167 -7.99 9.32 -6.16
CA THR A 167 -6.63 9.81 -6.34
C THR A 167 -6.28 10.76 -5.20
N VAL A 168 -5.06 10.66 -4.70
CA VAL A 168 -4.51 11.54 -3.65
C VAL A 168 -3.10 11.99 -4.06
N GLY A 169 -2.70 13.19 -3.64
CA GLY A 169 -1.35 13.73 -3.88
C GLY A 169 -1.19 14.48 -5.21
N THR A 170 -2.25 14.62 -5.99
CA THR A 170 -2.29 15.42 -7.22
C THR A 170 -3.66 16.07 -7.41
N GLU A 171 -3.67 17.27 -7.97
CA GLU A 171 -4.89 18.00 -8.37
C GLU A 171 -5.46 17.51 -9.72
N LYS A 172 -4.67 16.73 -10.48
CA LYS A 172 -5.04 16.17 -11.79
C LYS A 172 -4.98 14.65 -11.74
N GLY A 173 -6.04 13.98 -12.18
CA GLY A 173 -6.07 12.52 -12.30
C GLY A 173 -7.11 12.05 -13.30
N GLY A 174 -6.74 11.10 -14.14
CA GLY A 174 -7.65 10.36 -15.01
C GLY A 174 -8.39 9.24 -14.29
N THR A 175 -9.40 8.68 -14.97
CA THR A 175 -10.02 7.41 -14.59
C THR A 175 -9.45 6.28 -15.43
N PHE A 176 -9.25 5.11 -14.82
CA PHE A 176 -8.83 3.91 -15.53
C PHE A 176 -9.66 2.69 -15.11
N SER A 177 -9.68 1.70 -15.99
CA SER A 177 -10.18 0.37 -15.68
C SER A 177 -9.31 -0.69 -16.35
N MET A 178 -9.22 -1.86 -15.73
CA MET A 178 -8.48 -3.02 -16.24
C MET A 178 -9.36 -4.26 -16.09
N TRP A 179 -9.82 -4.79 -17.21
CA TRP A 179 -10.56 -6.04 -17.24
C TRP A 179 -9.65 -7.18 -17.70
N ALA A 180 -9.54 -8.24 -16.90
CA ALA A 180 -8.77 -9.43 -17.24
C ALA A 180 -9.62 -10.70 -17.03
N GLY A 181 -9.78 -11.49 -18.09
CA GLY A 181 -10.45 -12.79 -18.03
C GLY A 181 -9.72 -13.79 -17.11
N SER A 182 -10.39 -14.87 -16.72
CA SER A 182 -9.80 -15.97 -15.94
C SER A 182 -8.78 -16.77 -16.76
N ASN A 183 -8.02 -17.66 -16.09
CA ASN A 183 -7.06 -18.59 -16.68
C ASN A 183 -5.92 -17.92 -17.47
N GLY A 184 -5.24 -16.94 -16.86
CA GLY A 184 -4.08 -16.27 -17.44
C GLY A 184 -4.44 -15.07 -18.32
N GLY A 185 -5.63 -14.48 -18.15
CA GLY A 185 -6.01 -13.25 -18.84
C GLY A 185 -5.09 -12.08 -18.45
N THR A 186 -4.93 -11.11 -19.33
CA THR A 186 -4.07 -9.95 -19.06
C THR A 186 -4.76 -8.63 -19.37
N ALA A 187 -4.41 -7.59 -18.62
CA ALA A 187 -4.89 -6.23 -18.83
C ALA A 187 -3.72 -5.24 -18.67
N THR A 188 -3.75 -4.11 -19.38
CA THR A 188 -2.71 -3.09 -19.28
C THR A 188 -3.32 -1.71 -19.11
N ALA A 189 -2.86 -0.98 -18.10
CA ALA A 189 -3.16 0.43 -17.90
C ALA A 189 -1.91 1.26 -18.20
N ASN A 190 -2.04 2.25 -19.09
CA ASN A 190 -0.98 3.19 -19.40
C ASN A 190 -1.25 4.51 -18.68
N PHE A 191 -0.21 5.13 -18.13
CA PHE A 191 -0.30 6.34 -17.32
C PHE A 191 0.49 7.49 -17.97
N PRO A 192 0.06 7.99 -19.14
CA PRO A 192 0.74 9.08 -19.82
C PRO A 192 0.64 10.40 -19.04
N VAL A 193 1.69 11.22 -19.15
CA VAL A 193 1.76 12.57 -18.57
C VAL A 193 1.67 13.69 -19.62
N GLU A 194 1.86 13.37 -20.90
CA GLU A 194 1.78 14.32 -22.02
C GLU A 194 0.88 13.78 -23.14
N ASN A 195 0.35 14.69 -23.97
CA ASN A 195 -0.53 14.37 -25.12
C ASN A 195 -1.69 13.43 -24.77
N CYS A 196 -2.25 13.59 -23.57
CA CYS A 196 -3.22 12.70 -22.97
C CYS A 196 -4.62 13.32 -22.89
N SER A 197 -5.66 12.52 -23.15
CA SER A 197 -7.05 12.86 -22.82
C SER A 197 -7.30 12.85 -21.31
N SER A 198 -6.52 12.03 -20.60
CA SER A 198 -6.50 11.94 -19.15
C SER A 198 -5.06 11.68 -18.74
N CYS A 199 -4.47 12.65 -18.04
CA CYS A 199 -3.07 12.62 -17.65
C CYS A 199 -2.92 12.14 -16.21
N TYR A 200 -1.84 11.41 -15.95
CA TYR A 200 -1.58 10.75 -14.68
C TYR A 200 -0.25 11.21 -14.09
N PRO A 201 -0.20 12.43 -13.53
CA PRO A 201 1.00 12.92 -12.85
C PRO A 201 1.30 12.10 -11.59
N ALA A 202 2.45 12.38 -10.97
CA ALA A 202 2.84 11.78 -9.70
C ALA A 202 1.73 11.89 -8.64
N GLY A 203 1.45 10.79 -7.96
CA GLY A 203 0.33 10.67 -7.02
C GLY A 203 -0.01 9.22 -6.72
N VAL A 204 -0.99 9.01 -5.85
CA VAL A 204 -1.49 7.68 -5.47
C VAL A 204 -2.88 7.48 -6.04
N TYR A 205 -3.05 6.42 -6.81
CA TYR A 205 -4.27 6.06 -7.50
C TYR A 205 -4.83 4.76 -6.91
N SER A 206 -5.98 4.86 -6.26
CA SER A 206 -6.67 3.73 -5.65
C SER A 206 -7.56 3.03 -6.66
N TRP A 207 -7.66 1.70 -6.54
CA TRP A 207 -8.55 0.89 -7.34
C TRP A 207 -9.30 -0.13 -6.48
N LYS A 208 -10.41 -0.64 -7.02
CA LYS A 208 -11.21 -1.71 -6.44
C LYS A 208 -11.63 -2.68 -7.53
N ASP A 209 -11.46 -3.97 -7.29
CA ASP A 209 -12.05 -5.01 -8.13
C ASP A 209 -13.56 -5.03 -7.92
N SER A 210 -14.33 -4.84 -9.00
CA SER A 210 -15.80 -4.78 -8.94
C SER A 210 -16.42 -6.14 -8.64
N VAL A 211 -15.68 -7.24 -8.84
CA VAL A 211 -16.12 -8.62 -8.61
C VAL A 211 -15.92 -9.04 -7.15
N SER A 212 -14.68 -9.02 -6.66
CA SER A 212 -14.34 -9.47 -5.29
C SER A 212 -14.47 -8.38 -4.22
N GLY A 213 -14.46 -7.11 -4.62
CA GLY A 213 -14.43 -5.97 -3.71
C GLY A 213 -13.05 -5.65 -3.11
N ILE A 214 -12.02 -6.43 -3.45
CA ILE A 214 -10.63 -6.22 -3.02
C ILE A 214 -10.09 -4.90 -3.60
N THR A 215 -9.24 -4.22 -2.84
CA THR A 215 -8.68 -2.91 -3.18
C THR A 215 -7.16 -2.93 -3.21
N GLY A 216 -6.57 -1.95 -3.90
CA GLY A 216 -5.13 -1.70 -3.89
C GLY A 216 -4.78 -0.32 -4.44
N THR A 217 -3.49 -0.07 -4.65
CA THR A 217 -2.98 1.22 -5.12
C THR A 217 -1.94 1.11 -6.23
N ILE A 218 -1.87 2.16 -7.05
CA ILE A 218 -0.79 2.42 -7.99
C ILE A 218 -0.21 3.79 -7.63
N THR A 219 1.06 3.81 -7.26
CA THR A 219 1.78 5.04 -6.93
C THR A 219 2.63 5.46 -8.12
N ILE A 220 2.37 6.65 -8.64
CA ILE A 220 3.18 7.24 -9.71
C ILE A 220 4.22 8.15 -9.07
N LEU A 221 5.49 7.89 -9.33
CA LEU A 221 6.62 8.67 -8.87
C LEU A 221 7.00 9.70 -9.94
N ALA A 222 7.23 10.94 -9.53
CA ALA A 222 7.78 11.97 -10.40
C ALA A 222 9.18 11.57 -10.90
N ASP A 223 9.50 11.91 -12.14
CA ASP A 223 10.89 11.81 -12.62
C ASP A 223 11.74 12.85 -11.88
N GLU A 224 12.76 12.44 -11.14
CA GLU A 224 13.65 13.41 -10.45
C GLU A 224 14.44 14.31 -11.42
N ASN A 225 14.43 13.99 -12.74
CA ASN A 225 15.05 14.82 -13.77
C ASN A 225 14.11 15.85 -14.41
N THR A 226 12.81 15.84 -14.11
CA THR A 226 11.94 16.96 -14.46
C THR A 226 12.12 18.04 -13.39
N VAL A 227 12.81 19.12 -13.77
CA VAL A 227 12.91 20.33 -12.94
C VAL A 227 11.47 20.77 -12.65
N ASN A 228 11.02 20.53 -11.42
CA ASN A 228 9.84 21.14 -10.86
C ASN A 228 9.98 22.65 -11.05
N GLU A 229 9.20 23.26 -11.94
CA GLU A 229 8.81 24.64 -11.70
C GLU A 229 8.07 24.62 -10.35
N PRO A 230 8.54 25.32 -9.32
CA PRO A 230 7.79 25.37 -8.08
C PRO A 230 6.43 25.98 -8.38
N MET A 231 5.38 25.22 -8.08
CA MET A 231 4.00 25.70 -8.04
C MET A 231 3.96 26.94 -7.14
N ARG A 232 4.01 28.12 -7.76
CA ARG A 232 3.74 29.39 -7.07
C ARG A 232 2.25 29.36 -6.77
N ILE A 233 1.92 29.03 -5.52
CA ILE A 233 0.63 29.41 -4.96
C ILE A 233 0.57 30.93 -5.06
N GLN A 234 -0.14 31.47 -6.05
CA GLN A 234 -0.65 32.83 -5.95
C GLN A 234 -1.85 32.74 -5.03
N GLU A 235 -1.62 32.99 -3.75
CA GLU A 235 -2.72 33.39 -2.87
C GLU A 235 -3.25 34.71 -3.42
N ASP A 236 -4.41 34.69 -4.07
CA ASP A 236 -5.17 35.89 -4.39
C ASP A 236 -5.66 36.49 -3.06
N ILE A 237 -4.81 37.30 -2.43
CA ILE A 237 -5.23 38.15 -1.32
C ILE A 237 -6.10 39.25 -1.94
N VAL A 238 -7.42 39.00 -1.97
CA VAL A 238 -8.41 40.05 -2.25
C VAL A 238 -8.41 41.02 -1.07
N VAL A 239 -7.55 42.04 -1.14
CA VAL A 239 -7.61 43.17 -0.21
C VAL A 239 -8.81 44.03 -0.59
N VAL A 240 -9.92 43.86 0.12
CA VAL A 240 -11.05 44.80 0.08
C VAL A 240 -10.61 46.08 0.79
N LEU A 241 -10.01 47.01 0.04
CA LEU A 241 -9.75 48.35 0.52
C LEU A 241 -11.09 49.11 0.61
N LYS A 242 -11.57 49.31 1.85
CA LYS A 242 -12.65 50.27 2.10
C LYS A 242 -12.19 51.65 1.65
N LYS A 243 -12.95 52.23 0.71
CA LYS A 243 -12.81 53.59 0.20
C LYS A 243 -12.79 54.61 1.35
N SER A 244 -11.64 55.24 1.58
CA SER A 244 -11.54 56.51 2.30
C SER A 244 -11.54 57.65 1.30
N GLU A 245 -12.41 58.64 1.52
CA GLU A 245 -12.54 59.87 0.74
C GLU A 245 -11.36 60.83 0.96
N PRO A 246 -11.15 61.81 0.05
CA PRO A 246 -9.82 62.28 -0.32
C PRO A 246 -9.33 63.43 0.57
N ILE A 247 -8.02 63.46 0.82
CA ILE A 247 -7.33 64.68 1.25
C ILE A 247 -6.26 64.99 0.21
N ILE A 248 -6.50 66.04 -0.57
CA ILE A 248 -5.52 66.63 -1.47
C ILE A 248 -4.60 67.52 -0.61
N GLN A 249 -3.28 67.30 -0.68
CA GLN A 249 -2.31 68.37 -0.51
C GLN A 249 -1.13 68.16 -1.46
N SER A 250 -1.06 69.06 -2.43
CA SER A 250 -0.01 69.26 -3.42
C SER A 250 1.30 69.72 -2.78
N ASN A 251 2.45 69.32 -3.35
CA ASN A 251 3.52 70.27 -3.69
C ASN A 251 4.52 69.70 -4.72
N SER A 252 4.70 70.50 -5.78
CA SER A 252 5.82 70.59 -6.76
C SER A 252 6.09 69.38 -7.67
N THR A 253 5.64 69.35 -8.94
CA THR A 253 6.10 70.06 -10.16
C THR A 253 7.44 69.58 -10.74
N GLU A 254 7.38 68.63 -11.69
CA GLU A 254 8.25 68.63 -12.87
C GLU A 254 7.42 68.28 -14.12
N THR A 255 7.64 69.06 -15.18
CA THR A 255 6.85 69.19 -16.41
C THR A 255 7.30 68.23 -17.52
N ALA A 256 6.43 68.02 -18.50
CA ALA A 256 6.55 67.09 -19.64
C ALA A 256 7.76 67.31 -20.58
N ASP A 257 8.59 68.32 -20.34
CA ASP A 257 9.80 68.59 -21.12
C ASP A 257 10.96 67.64 -20.77
N SER A 258 10.95 66.98 -19.60
CA SER A 258 12.05 66.06 -19.21
C SER A 258 11.98 64.67 -19.88
N VAL A 259 10.83 64.32 -20.48
CA VAL A 259 10.64 63.07 -21.22
C VAL A 259 11.14 63.20 -22.66
N LEU A 260 11.09 64.40 -23.27
CA LEU A 260 11.44 64.61 -24.67
C LEU A 260 12.96 64.61 -24.93
N ASP A 261 13.78 64.97 -23.94
CA ASP A 261 15.25 65.01 -24.07
C ASP A 261 15.91 63.63 -23.91
N LYS A 262 15.27 62.70 -23.21
CA LYS A 262 15.75 61.31 -23.10
C LYS A 262 15.58 60.53 -24.40
N THR A 263 14.59 60.87 -25.23
CA THR A 263 14.30 60.17 -26.48
C THR A 263 15.24 60.57 -27.63
N LYS A 264 15.83 61.78 -27.59
CA LYS A 264 16.80 62.24 -28.61
C LYS A 264 18.16 61.54 -28.52
N ASN A 265 18.56 61.07 -27.33
CA ASN A 265 19.88 60.47 -27.11
C ASN A 265 20.01 59.02 -27.68
N PHE A 266 18.89 58.34 -27.94
CA PHE A 266 18.90 56.99 -28.53
C PHE A 266 19.00 57.00 -30.06
N LYS A 267 18.58 58.06 -30.75
CA LYS A 267 18.64 58.14 -32.22
C LYS A 267 20.07 58.39 -32.73
N THR A 268 20.85 59.22 -32.02
CA THR A 268 22.23 59.55 -32.40
C THR A 268 23.21 58.38 -32.22
N GLN A 269 22.90 57.40 -31.37
CA GLN A 269 23.76 56.23 -31.14
C GLN A 269 23.57 55.10 -32.18
N ILE A 270 22.48 55.13 -32.95
CA ILE A 270 22.19 54.13 -33.99
C ILE A 270 22.81 54.53 -35.34
N GLU A 271 22.95 55.83 -35.63
CA GLU A 271 23.54 56.32 -36.89
C GLU A 271 25.09 56.30 -36.92
N ALA A 272 25.76 55.92 -35.83
CA ALA A 272 27.23 55.82 -35.76
C ALA A 272 27.77 54.37 -35.93
N LYS A 273 26.92 53.41 -36.31
CA LYS A 273 27.29 51.99 -36.47
C LYS A 273 26.81 51.35 -37.80
N ILE A 274 26.47 52.16 -38.80
CA ILE A 274 26.28 51.78 -40.20
C ILE A 274 27.19 52.67 -41.04
#